data_AF-A0A2S2QH01-F1
#
_entry.id   AF-A0A2S2QH01-F1
#
_cell.length_a   1.000
_cell.length_b   1.000
_cell.length_c   1.000
_cell.angle_alpha   90.00
_cell.angle_beta   90.00
_cell.angle_gamma   90.00
#
_symmetry.space_group_name_H-M   'P 1'
#
loop_
_entity.id
_entity.type
_entity.pdbx_description
1 polymer ?
#
loop_
_entity_poly.entity_id
_entity_poly.type
_entity_poly.pdbx_seq_one_letter_code
_entity_poly.pdbx_strand_id
1 'polypeptide(L)'
;MLPCQFFLSGECKYSDEQCYFSHGTQVPLSRLTEFKEPEFNNLKVGNLVLAKSFEGGLWARAIILDITHGTLNNEGSCVVKYETKGLGEIEVPMQNIFPLNGKDNESNYISSDSDDASQSVERDKAIVNKVLLNTDPIQPLGSWEKYTKGIGSKLMVKMGYIMGAGLGKNGEGRINPVEATVLPKGKSLDHCMTFKNTKPIQDARKKHRQHMRLERSMKKSYEKSLEKPPDVFTFLNNQL
;
A
#
# COMPACT_ATOMS: atom_id res chain seq x y z
N MET A 1 3.48 -3.38 -23.28
CA MET A 1 3.85 -2.73 -24.55
C MET A 1 3.68 -3.74 -25.67
N LEU A 2 3.12 -3.34 -26.81
CA LEU A 2 2.98 -4.22 -27.97
C LEU A 2 3.94 -3.78 -29.08
N PRO A 3 4.66 -4.71 -29.72
CA PRO A 3 5.51 -4.39 -30.85
C PRO A 3 4.68 -4.08 -32.09
N CYS A 4 5.15 -3.14 -32.92
CA CYS A 4 4.50 -2.79 -34.18
C CYS A 4 4.73 -3.90 -35.22
N GLN A 5 3.66 -4.58 -35.65
CA GLN A 5 3.75 -5.64 -36.65
C GLN A 5 4.26 -5.13 -38.00
N PHE A 6 3.83 -3.93 -38.41
CA PHE A 6 4.26 -3.31 -39.67
C PHE A 6 5.72 -2.84 -39.64
N PHE A 7 6.25 -2.49 -38.45
CA PHE A 7 7.66 -2.16 -38.33
C PHE A 7 8.53 -3.41 -38.44
N LEU A 8 8.08 -4.52 -37.83
CA LEU A 8 8.74 -5.81 -37.96
C LEU A 8 8.73 -6.34 -39.40
N SER A 9 7.72 -6.00 -40.20
CA SER A 9 7.67 -6.31 -41.63
C SER A 9 8.37 -5.27 -42.53
N GLY A 10 8.83 -4.14 -41.98
CA GLY A 10 9.50 -3.07 -42.72
C GLY A 10 8.56 -2.11 -43.48
N GLU A 11 7.26 -2.17 -43.25
CA GLU A 11 6.22 -1.40 -43.95
C GLU A 11 5.66 -0.23 -43.13
N CYS A 12 6.19 0.01 -41.92
CA CYS A 12 5.72 1.10 -41.07
C CYS A 12 6.11 2.48 -41.63
N LYS A 13 5.11 3.35 -41.81
CA LYS A 13 5.27 4.71 -42.34
C LYS A 13 5.49 5.78 -41.25
N TYR A 14 5.33 5.40 -39.99
CA TYR A 14 5.42 6.32 -38.85
C TYR A 14 6.84 6.32 -38.28
N SER A 15 7.25 7.45 -37.70
CA SER A 15 8.48 7.53 -36.91
C SER A 15 8.30 6.82 -35.55
N ASP A 16 9.41 6.46 -34.91
CA ASP A 16 9.43 5.73 -33.62
C ASP A 16 8.61 6.42 -32.52
N GLU A 17 8.50 7.76 -32.56
CA GLU A 17 7.78 8.55 -31.55
C GLU A 17 6.30 8.75 -31.88
N GLN A 18 5.90 8.53 -33.13
CA GLN A 18 4.53 8.76 -33.61
C GLN A 18 3.75 7.47 -33.82
N CYS A 19 4.42 6.32 -33.77
CA CYS A 19 3.76 5.03 -33.88
C CYS A 19 3.03 4.68 -32.57
N TYR A 20 1.80 4.17 -32.69
CA TYR A 20 1.02 3.69 -31.55
C TYR A 20 1.64 2.44 -30.88
N PHE A 21 2.40 1.67 -31.66
CA PHE A 21 3.07 0.45 -31.23
C PHE A 21 4.59 0.65 -31.16
N SER A 22 5.27 -0.10 -30.29
CA SER A 22 6.71 0.08 -30.09
C SER A 22 7.52 -0.43 -31.29
N HIS A 23 8.46 0.38 -31.76
CA HIS A 23 9.51 -0.01 -32.71
C HIS A 23 10.76 -0.60 -32.03
N GLY A 24 10.78 -0.65 -30.69
CA GLY A 24 11.93 -1.06 -29.91
C GLY A 24 12.93 0.08 -29.71
N THR A 25 14.18 -0.26 -29.39
CA THR A 25 15.25 0.72 -29.15
C THR A 25 16.57 0.14 -29.63
N GLN A 26 17.37 0.93 -30.31
CA GLN A 26 18.70 0.52 -30.74
C GLN A 26 19.68 0.59 -29.56
N VAL A 27 20.28 -0.55 -29.22
CA VAL A 27 21.20 -0.67 -28.08
C VAL A 27 22.57 -1.14 -28.61
N PRO A 28 23.68 -0.47 -28.25
CA PRO A 28 25.03 -0.93 -28.60
C PRO A 28 25.31 -2.32 -28.04
N LEU A 29 26.03 -3.15 -28.81
CA LEU A 29 26.38 -4.52 -28.41
C LEU A 29 27.10 -4.58 -27.05
N SER A 30 27.92 -3.58 -26.72
CA SER A 30 28.62 -3.49 -25.44
C SER A 30 27.70 -3.33 -24.21
N ARG A 31 26.43 -2.94 -24.40
CA ARG A 31 25.44 -2.82 -23.33
C ARG A 31 24.56 -4.07 -23.19
N LEU A 32 24.68 -5.04 -24.09
CA LEU A 32 23.92 -6.27 -24.00
C LEU A 32 24.54 -7.18 -22.93
N THR A 33 23.70 -7.66 -22.03
CA THR A 33 24.05 -8.67 -21.03
C THR A 33 23.39 -9.99 -21.39
N GLU A 34 23.93 -11.09 -20.88
CA GLU A 34 23.28 -12.39 -21.01
C GLU A 34 21.88 -12.37 -20.40
N PHE A 35 20.96 -13.11 -21.02
CA PHE A 35 19.60 -13.22 -20.55
C PHE A 35 19.58 -13.95 -19.21
N LYS A 36 19.03 -13.30 -18.18
CA LYS A 36 18.85 -13.88 -16.85
C LYS A 36 17.45 -14.47 -16.73
N GLU A 37 17.37 -15.78 -16.59
CA GLU A 37 16.11 -16.48 -16.38
C GLU A 37 15.45 -16.06 -15.04
N PRO A 38 14.11 -15.94 -14.99
CA PRO A 38 13.41 -15.66 -13.75
C PRO A 38 13.53 -16.83 -12.77
N GLU A 39 13.70 -16.51 -11.49
CA GLU A 39 13.79 -17.51 -10.42
C GLU A 39 12.39 -18.02 -10.03
N PHE A 40 12.02 -19.22 -10.49
CA PHE A 40 10.73 -19.85 -10.16
C PHE A 40 10.69 -20.54 -8.78
N ASN A 41 11.83 -20.63 -8.09
CA ASN A 41 11.99 -21.35 -6.82
C ASN A 41 11.09 -20.82 -5.68
N ASN A 42 10.71 -19.54 -5.74
CA ASN A 42 9.88 -18.90 -4.71
C ASN A 42 8.39 -18.84 -5.09
N LEU A 43 8.00 -19.45 -6.22
CA LEU A 43 6.63 -19.40 -6.70
C LEU A 43 5.73 -20.30 -5.84
N LYS A 44 4.73 -19.69 -5.21
CA LYS A 44 3.73 -20.39 -4.38
C LYS A 44 2.34 -19.92 -4.76
N VAL A 45 1.34 -20.76 -4.47
CA VAL A 45 -0.07 -20.36 -4.52
C VAL A 45 -0.28 -19.12 -3.65
N GLY A 46 -0.99 -18.14 -4.19
CA GLY A 46 -1.22 -16.83 -3.58
C GLY A 46 -0.16 -15.77 -3.92
N ASN A 47 0.94 -16.12 -4.59
CA ASN A 47 1.91 -15.11 -5.03
C ASN A 47 1.37 -14.27 -6.19
N LEU A 48 1.76 -12.99 -6.17
CA LEU A 48 1.54 -12.07 -7.27
C LEU A 48 2.56 -12.34 -8.38
N VAL A 49 2.06 -12.53 -9.59
CA VAL A 49 2.86 -12.76 -10.81
C VAL A 49 2.37 -11.89 -11.95
N LEU A 50 3.20 -11.74 -12.97
CA LEU A 50 2.72 -11.28 -14.27
C LEU A 50 2.38 -12.50 -15.11
N ALA A 51 1.16 -12.55 -15.61
CA ALA A 51 0.71 -13.58 -16.55
C ALA A 51 0.40 -12.94 -17.90
N LYS A 52 0.78 -13.59 -18.99
CA LYS A 52 0.46 -13.13 -20.34
C LYS A 52 -1.00 -13.46 -20.66
N SER A 53 -1.81 -12.43 -20.89
CA SER A 53 -3.20 -12.59 -21.33
C SER A 53 -3.27 -13.16 -22.75
N PHE A 54 -4.23 -14.06 -22.98
CA PHE A 54 -4.45 -14.71 -24.28
C PHE A 54 -4.97 -13.72 -25.33
N GLU A 55 -5.80 -12.75 -24.93
CA GLU A 55 -6.57 -11.93 -25.87
C GLU A 55 -5.78 -10.75 -26.45
N GLY A 56 -4.77 -10.27 -25.70
CA GLY A 56 -4.00 -9.09 -26.09
C GLY A 56 -2.49 -9.29 -26.12
N GLY A 57 -1.99 -10.48 -25.75
CA GLY A 57 -0.54 -10.73 -25.63
C GLY A 57 0.15 -9.85 -24.59
N LEU A 58 -0.62 -9.11 -23.78
CA LEU A 58 -0.14 -8.21 -22.75
C LEU A 58 0.08 -8.97 -21.45
N TRP A 59 1.17 -8.62 -20.76
CA TRP A 59 1.43 -9.09 -19.42
C TRP A 59 0.58 -8.29 -18.44
N ALA A 60 -0.23 -8.98 -17.65
CA ALA A 60 -1.09 -8.40 -16.63
C ALA A 60 -0.80 -9.03 -15.26
N ARG A 61 -1.09 -8.27 -14.21
CA ARG A 61 -0.94 -8.75 -12.83
C ARG A 61 -1.99 -9.81 -12.55
N ALA A 62 -1.55 -10.92 -12.00
CA ALA A 62 -2.39 -12.04 -11.65
C ALA A 62 -1.90 -12.71 -10.35
N ILE A 63 -2.80 -13.42 -9.69
CA ILE A 63 -2.51 -14.21 -8.50
C ILE A 63 -2.57 -15.68 -8.91
N ILE A 64 -1.57 -16.45 -8.52
CA ILE A 64 -1.59 -17.90 -8.72
C ILE A 64 -2.61 -18.52 -7.76
N LEU A 65 -3.60 -19.21 -8.30
CA LEU A 65 -4.57 -19.99 -7.53
C LEU A 65 -4.13 -21.44 -7.39
N ASP A 66 -3.59 -22.01 -8.46
CA ASP A 66 -3.08 -23.38 -8.44
C ASP A 66 -1.91 -23.55 -9.40
N ILE A 67 -1.02 -24.47 -9.06
CA ILE A 67 0.14 -24.84 -9.86
C ILE A 67 0.00 -26.31 -10.20
N THR A 68 -0.44 -26.58 -11.43
CA THR A 68 -0.48 -27.93 -11.98
C THR A 68 0.94 -28.28 -12.44
N HIS A 69 1.72 -28.89 -11.56
CA HIS A 69 3.04 -29.40 -11.91
C HIS A 69 2.89 -30.61 -12.86
N GLY A 70 3.29 -30.43 -14.12
CA GLY A 70 3.51 -31.54 -15.04
C GLY A 70 4.59 -32.47 -14.53
N THR A 71 4.46 -33.75 -14.81
CA THR A 71 5.33 -34.85 -14.33
C THR A 71 6.78 -34.80 -14.84
N LEU A 72 7.11 -33.82 -15.70
CA LEU A 72 8.46 -33.58 -16.21
C LEU A 72 8.75 -32.07 -16.20
N ASN A 73 9.95 -31.72 -15.76
CA ASN A 73 10.45 -30.36 -15.58
C ASN A 73 10.02 -29.40 -16.72
N ASN A 74 9.45 -28.25 -16.35
CA ASN A 74 9.01 -27.12 -17.19
C ASN A 74 7.68 -27.20 -17.96
N GLU A 75 6.98 -28.34 -18.01
CA GLU A 75 5.63 -28.41 -18.63
C GLU A 75 4.51 -28.26 -17.58
N GLY A 76 4.62 -27.23 -16.74
CA GLY A 76 3.59 -26.89 -15.77
C GLY A 76 2.61 -25.85 -16.32
N SER A 77 1.33 -26.04 -16.04
CA SER A 77 0.32 -25.00 -16.17
C SER A 77 0.03 -24.41 -14.79
N CYS A 78 -0.28 -23.12 -14.72
CA CYS A 78 -0.82 -22.54 -13.50
C CYS A 78 -2.18 -21.91 -13.79
N VAL A 79 -3.10 -22.09 -12.86
CA VAL A 79 -4.37 -21.38 -12.86
C VAL A 79 -4.13 -20.03 -12.19
N VAL A 80 -4.33 -18.96 -12.94
CA VAL A 80 -4.13 -17.60 -12.46
C VAL A 80 -5.43 -16.82 -12.50
N LYS A 81 -5.61 -15.95 -11.50
CA LYS A 81 -6.71 -14.99 -11.43
C LYS A 81 -6.17 -13.60 -11.69
N TYR A 82 -6.61 -12.97 -12.77
CA TYR A 82 -6.20 -11.62 -13.12
C TYR A 82 -6.79 -10.59 -12.14
N GLU A 83 -5.99 -9.56 -11.83
CA GLU A 83 -6.41 -8.42 -10.99
C GLU A 83 -7.46 -7.54 -11.72
N THR A 84 -7.39 -7.48 -13.04
CA THR A 84 -8.34 -6.72 -13.86
C THR A 84 -9.71 -7.39 -13.83
N LYS A 85 -10.70 -6.67 -13.27
CA LYS A 85 -12.10 -7.10 -13.22
C LYS A 85 -12.58 -7.52 -14.61
N GLY A 86 -12.97 -8.78 -14.77
CA GLY A 86 -13.58 -9.31 -16.00
C GLY A 86 -12.82 -10.46 -16.67
N LEU A 87 -11.55 -10.70 -16.30
CA LEU A 87 -10.81 -11.88 -16.72
C LEU A 87 -10.88 -12.89 -15.56
N GLY A 88 -11.61 -13.98 -15.77
CA GLY A 88 -11.80 -15.04 -14.78
C GLY A 88 -10.53 -15.83 -14.49
N GLU A 89 -10.71 -17.01 -13.92
CA GLU A 89 -9.63 -17.98 -13.69
C GLU A 89 -9.23 -18.57 -15.05
N ILE A 90 -7.96 -18.41 -15.42
CA ILE A 90 -7.44 -18.85 -16.71
C ILE A 90 -6.19 -19.71 -16.46
N GLU A 91 -6.11 -20.82 -17.18
CA GLU A 91 -4.93 -21.67 -17.20
C GLU A 91 -3.88 -21.06 -18.13
N VAL A 92 -2.70 -20.77 -17.57
CA VAL A 92 -1.58 -20.13 -18.28
C VAL A 92 -0.35 -21.04 -18.15
N PRO A 93 0.35 -21.35 -19.25
CA PRO A 93 1.55 -22.17 -19.19
C PRO A 93 2.68 -21.43 -18.46
N MET A 94 3.57 -22.15 -17.77
CA MET A 94 4.65 -21.57 -16.96
C MET A 94 5.53 -20.57 -17.71
N GLN A 95 5.78 -20.79 -19.01
CA GLN A 95 6.53 -19.87 -19.89
C GLN A 95 5.92 -18.46 -20.00
N ASN A 96 4.62 -18.35 -19.73
CA ASN A 96 3.85 -17.11 -19.78
C ASN A 96 3.61 -16.54 -18.38
N ILE A 97 4.39 -16.97 -17.39
CA ILE A 97 4.35 -16.51 -16.01
C ILE A 97 5.70 -15.92 -15.65
N PHE A 98 5.68 -14.74 -15.04
CA PHE A 98 6.87 -14.08 -14.54
C PHE A 98 6.71 -13.78 -13.05
N PRO A 99 7.56 -14.36 -12.18
CA PRO A 99 7.50 -14.13 -10.75
C PRO A 99 7.90 -12.69 -10.42
N LEU A 100 7.03 -11.97 -9.71
CA LEU A 100 7.40 -10.69 -9.12
C LEU A 100 8.06 -10.99 -7.76
N ASN A 101 9.39 -11.10 -7.75
CA ASN A 101 10.14 -11.29 -6.51
C ASN A 101 9.89 -10.10 -5.58
N GLY A 102 8.99 -10.27 -4.62
CA GLY A 102 8.70 -9.29 -3.57
C GLY A 102 9.89 -9.13 -2.62
N LYS A 103 10.91 -8.37 -3.03
CA LYS A 103 11.81 -7.69 -2.10
C LYS A 103 11.25 -6.36 -1.60
N ASP A 104 10.06 -6.01 -2.08
CA ASP A 104 9.22 -4.97 -1.53
C ASP A 104 8.04 -5.66 -0.84
N ASN A 105 8.24 -6.03 0.44
CA ASN A 105 7.15 -6.38 1.35
C ASN A 105 6.32 -5.12 1.65
N GLU A 106 5.71 -4.54 0.61
CA GLU A 106 4.70 -3.49 0.71
C GLU A 106 3.69 -3.57 -0.45
N SER A 107 3.40 -4.78 -0.94
CA SER A 107 2.22 -5.02 -1.79
C SER A 107 1.06 -5.50 -0.93
N ASN A 108 0.35 -4.54 -0.36
CA ASN A 108 -0.90 -4.70 0.37
C ASN A 108 -1.99 -5.18 -0.61
N TYR A 109 -2.11 -6.50 -0.80
CA TYR A 109 -3.12 -7.14 -1.66
C TYR A 109 -4.05 -8.00 -0.78
N ILE A 110 -5.04 -7.36 -0.16
CA ILE A 110 -6.07 -8.06 0.63
C ILE A 110 -7.14 -8.55 -0.35
N SER A 111 -7.06 -9.83 -0.73
CA SER A 111 -8.17 -10.58 -1.31
C SER A 111 -9.18 -10.86 -0.19
N SER A 112 -10.34 -10.24 -0.29
CA SER A 112 -11.49 -10.45 0.60
C SER A 112 -12.27 -11.66 0.11
N ASP A 113 -12.20 -12.77 0.84
CA ASP A 113 -13.35 -13.67 1.03
C ASP A 113 -13.01 -14.71 2.11
N SER A 114 -13.59 -14.54 3.30
CA SER A 114 -14.00 -15.58 4.26
C SER A 114 -14.34 -14.91 5.60
N ASP A 115 -15.61 -15.03 5.97
CA ASP A 115 -16.15 -14.72 7.28
C ASP A 115 -15.46 -15.57 8.36
N ASP A 116 -14.78 -14.96 9.35
CA ASP A 116 -14.89 -15.29 10.78
C ASP A 116 -13.89 -14.48 11.66
N ALA A 117 -14.32 -14.18 12.88
CA ALA A 117 -13.55 -13.89 14.09
C ALA A 117 -12.63 -12.64 14.14
N SER A 118 -13.29 -11.49 14.25
CA SER A 118 -13.01 -10.40 15.22
C SER A 118 -11.76 -10.52 16.12
N GLN A 119 -10.62 -9.94 15.69
CA GLN A 119 -9.64 -9.26 16.58
C GLN A 119 -8.44 -8.56 15.88
N SER A 120 -8.22 -8.73 14.57
CA SER A 120 -7.11 -8.10 13.82
C SER A 120 -7.43 -6.74 13.18
N VAL A 121 -8.72 -6.47 12.91
CA VAL A 121 -9.21 -5.42 12.00
C VAL A 121 -8.95 -3.96 12.47
N GLU A 122 -8.58 -3.73 13.73
CA GLU A 122 -8.36 -2.39 14.28
C GLU A 122 -6.94 -1.86 14.03
N ARG A 123 -5.92 -2.73 14.01
CA ARG A 123 -4.54 -2.30 13.70
C ARG A 123 -4.40 -1.99 12.21
N ASP A 124 -4.98 -2.82 11.35
CA ASP A 124 -4.83 -2.69 9.90
C ASP A 124 -5.56 -1.44 9.37
N LYS A 125 -6.72 -1.09 9.95
CA LYS A 125 -7.41 0.16 9.63
C LYS A 125 -6.67 1.39 10.15
N ALA A 126 -5.99 1.31 11.29
CA ALA A 126 -5.21 2.41 11.82
C ALA A 126 -3.95 2.67 10.98
N ILE A 127 -3.30 1.62 10.47
CA ILE A 127 -2.10 1.71 9.63
C ILE A 127 -2.44 2.24 8.24
N VAL A 128 -3.50 1.72 7.58
CA VAL A 128 -3.93 2.21 6.26
C VAL A 128 -4.38 3.68 6.31
N ASN A 129 -5.10 4.09 7.37
CA ASN A 129 -5.43 5.51 7.56
C ASN A 129 -4.17 6.35 7.83
N LYS A 130 -3.17 5.83 8.55
CA LYS A 130 -1.92 6.56 8.80
C LYS A 130 -1.06 6.70 7.54
N VAL A 131 -1.06 5.72 6.64
CA VAL A 131 -0.31 5.79 5.37
C VAL A 131 -1.00 6.69 4.34
N LEU A 132 -2.34 6.69 4.27
CA LEU A 132 -3.10 7.59 3.40
C LEU A 132 -3.19 9.03 3.93
N LEU A 133 -3.05 9.23 5.24
CA LEU A 133 -3.05 10.55 5.91
C LEU A 133 -1.65 11.03 6.30
N ASN A 134 -0.58 10.31 5.92
CA ASN A 134 0.78 10.86 5.93
C ASN A 134 0.90 11.85 4.75
N THR A 135 0.08 12.89 4.76
CA THR A 135 0.62 14.21 4.44
C THR A 135 1.65 14.46 5.53
N ASP A 136 2.93 14.55 5.16
CA ASP A 136 3.97 15.12 6.02
C ASP A 136 3.38 16.25 6.85
N PRO A 137 3.74 16.39 8.15
CA PRO A 137 3.15 17.37 9.06
C PRO A 137 2.99 18.70 8.33
N ILE A 138 1.72 19.00 8.00
CA ILE A 138 1.20 20.16 7.28
C ILE A 138 2.33 20.95 6.62
N GLN A 139 2.75 20.51 5.42
CA GLN A 139 3.65 21.34 4.63
C GLN A 139 3.03 22.75 4.54
N PRO A 140 3.81 23.81 4.81
CA PRO A 140 3.26 25.16 4.85
C PRO A 140 2.54 25.48 3.55
N LEU A 141 1.39 26.13 3.66
CA LEU A 141 0.62 26.60 2.51
C LEU A 141 1.57 27.38 1.58
N GLY A 142 1.76 26.89 0.35
CA GLY A 142 2.73 27.45 -0.60
C GLY A 142 3.91 26.55 -0.95
N SER A 143 4.06 25.33 -0.41
CA SER A 143 5.14 24.40 -0.80
C SER A 143 5.23 24.10 -2.30
N TRP A 144 4.12 24.20 -3.04
CA TRP A 144 4.09 24.04 -4.50
C TRP A 144 4.85 25.16 -5.26
N GLU A 145 5.15 26.28 -4.58
CA GLU A 145 5.88 27.41 -5.18
C GLU A 145 7.35 27.10 -5.44
N LYS A 146 7.91 26.10 -4.74
CA LYS A 146 9.24 25.56 -5.02
C LYS A 146 9.41 25.15 -6.49
N TYR A 147 8.34 24.65 -7.10
CA TYR A 147 8.36 24.16 -8.48
C TYR A 147 7.78 25.16 -9.50
N THR A 148 7.08 26.20 -9.03
CA THR A 148 6.36 27.14 -9.92
C THR A 148 6.92 28.57 -9.89
N LYS A 149 8.10 28.80 -9.30
CA LYS A 149 8.80 30.10 -9.26
C LYS A 149 7.89 31.28 -8.85
N GLY A 150 6.94 31.03 -7.94
CA GLY A 150 6.01 32.05 -7.43
C GLY A 150 4.89 32.47 -8.40
N ILE A 151 4.59 31.68 -9.43
CA ILE A 151 3.45 31.96 -10.33
C ILE A 151 2.12 31.77 -9.59
N GLY A 152 2.02 30.77 -8.72
CA GLY A 152 0.82 30.48 -7.92
C GLY A 152 0.45 31.62 -6.97
N SER A 153 1.38 32.09 -6.14
CA SER A 153 1.18 33.25 -5.26
C SER A 153 0.76 34.49 -6.03
N LYS A 154 1.45 34.82 -7.13
CA LYS A 154 1.10 35.98 -7.97
C LYS A 154 -0.33 35.91 -8.50
N LEU A 155 -0.78 34.72 -8.92
CA LEU A 155 -2.14 34.54 -9.40
C LEU A 155 -3.16 34.71 -8.27
N MET A 156 -2.92 34.11 -7.10
CA MET A 156 -3.80 34.23 -5.95
C MET A 156 -3.95 35.70 -5.51
N VAL A 157 -2.85 36.44 -5.43
CA VAL A 157 -2.86 37.88 -5.11
C VAL A 157 -3.66 38.66 -6.16
N LYS A 158 -3.47 38.36 -7.45
CA LYS A 158 -4.24 39.00 -8.54
C LYS A 158 -5.74 38.72 -8.44
N MET A 159 -6.13 37.58 -7.85
CA MET A 159 -7.53 37.20 -7.59
C MET A 159 -8.05 37.71 -6.24
N GLY A 160 -7.27 38.53 -5.51
CA GLY A 160 -7.69 39.16 -4.26
C GLY A 160 -7.39 38.37 -2.99
N TYR A 161 -6.56 37.32 -3.06
CA TYR A 161 -6.08 36.63 -1.87
C TYR A 161 -5.05 37.49 -1.12
N ILE A 162 -5.25 37.63 0.19
CA ILE A 162 -4.32 38.30 1.10
C ILE A 162 -3.57 37.22 1.88
N MET A 163 -2.23 37.26 1.85
CA MET A 163 -1.41 36.28 2.56
C MET A 163 -1.75 36.25 4.05
N GLY A 164 -2.08 35.07 4.56
CA GLY A 164 -2.45 34.87 5.97
C GLY A 164 -3.94 35.11 6.28
N ALA A 165 -4.74 35.54 5.30
CA ALA A 165 -6.19 35.64 5.44
C ALA A 165 -6.90 34.44 4.79
N GLY A 166 -8.17 34.24 5.16
CA GLY A 166 -9.05 33.31 4.47
C GLY A 166 -9.46 33.81 3.09
N LEU A 167 -9.91 32.90 2.22
CA LEU A 167 -10.55 33.26 0.95
C LEU A 167 -11.99 33.77 1.18
N GLY A 168 -12.38 34.87 0.53
CA GLY A 168 -13.74 35.41 0.60
C GLY A 168 -13.76 36.94 0.70
N LYS A 169 -14.92 37.56 0.49
CA LYS A 169 -15.09 39.03 0.43
C LYS A 169 -14.52 39.77 1.65
N ASN A 170 -14.66 39.17 2.83
CA ASN A 170 -14.16 39.71 4.10
C ASN A 170 -13.02 38.88 4.70
N GLY A 171 -12.41 37.96 3.95
CA GLY A 171 -11.39 37.06 4.48
C GLY A 171 -11.90 35.94 5.39
N GLU A 172 -13.20 35.63 5.35
CA GLU A 172 -13.90 34.65 6.21
C GLU A 172 -13.53 33.18 5.94
N GLY A 173 -12.84 32.91 4.82
CA GLY A 173 -12.46 31.55 4.45
C GLY A 173 -11.49 30.90 5.45
N ARG A 174 -11.31 29.59 5.29
CA ARG A 174 -10.38 28.84 6.13
C ARG A 174 -8.94 29.15 5.73
N ILE A 175 -8.12 29.52 6.73
CA ILE A 175 -6.68 29.71 6.57
C ILE A 175 -5.98 28.35 6.46
N ASN A 176 -6.42 27.38 7.26
CA ASN A 176 -5.87 26.05 7.28
C ASN A 176 -6.52 25.17 6.20
N PRO A 177 -5.72 24.41 5.43
CA PRO A 177 -6.22 23.41 4.49
C PRO A 177 -7.22 22.45 5.16
N VAL A 178 -8.22 21.99 4.40
CA VAL A 178 -9.19 21.00 4.89
C VAL A 178 -8.55 19.62 4.85
N GLU A 179 -8.46 18.98 6.01
CA GLU A 179 -7.96 17.61 6.13
C GLU A 179 -8.96 16.62 5.51
N ALA A 180 -8.49 15.82 4.55
CA ALA A 180 -9.33 14.83 3.87
C ALA A 180 -9.32 13.51 4.66
N THR A 181 -10.43 13.15 5.32
CA THR A 181 -10.56 11.84 5.96
C THR A 181 -11.06 10.80 4.96
N VAL A 182 -10.28 9.75 4.69
CA VAL A 182 -10.71 8.63 3.84
C VAL A 182 -11.76 7.79 4.58
N LEU A 183 -12.92 7.60 3.96
CA LEU A 183 -13.99 6.74 4.47
C LEU A 183 -13.90 5.32 3.86
N PRO A 184 -14.35 4.28 4.59
CA PRO A 184 -14.36 2.92 4.08
C PRO A 184 -15.25 2.79 2.83
N LYS A 185 -14.73 2.11 1.80
CA LYS A 185 -15.45 1.86 0.55
C LYS A 185 -16.71 1.02 0.79
N GLY A 186 -17.77 1.27 0.04
CA GLY A 186 -19.03 0.52 0.10
C GLY A 186 -19.90 0.80 1.33
N LYS A 187 -19.62 1.88 2.08
CA LYS A 187 -20.36 2.26 3.29
C LYS A 187 -21.00 3.63 3.17
N SER A 188 -22.20 3.81 3.72
CA SER A 188 -22.89 5.10 3.74
C SER A 188 -22.24 6.10 4.71
N LEU A 189 -22.48 7.39 4.47
CA LEU A 189 -22.01 8.46 5.35
C LEU A 189 -22.59 8.34 6.77
N ASP A 190 -23.88 7.98 6.88
CA ASP A 190 -24.56 7.74 8.16
C ASP A 190 -23.91 6.62 8.97
N HIS A 191 -23.52 5.54 8.30
CA HIS A 191 -22.78 4.46 8.94
C HIS A 191 -21.46 5.00 9.49
N CYS A 192 -20.69 5.72 8.68
CA CYS A 192 -19.40 6.30 9.08
C CYS A 192 -19.51 7.29 10.24
N MET A 193 -20.58 8.09 10.30
CA MET A 193 -20.86 9.01 11.40
C MET A 193 -21.11 8.26 12.72
N THR A 194 -21.87 7.17 12.67
CA THR A 194 -22.13 6.31 13.84
C THR A 194 -20.86 5.67 14.40
N PHE A 195 -19.90 5.27 13.55
CA PHE A 195 -18.59 4.77 14.00
C PHE A 195 -17.75 5.86 14.68
N LYS A 196 -17.80 7.11 14.21
CA LYS A 196 -17.04 8.21 14.83
C LYS A 196 -17.49 8.47 16.27
N ASN A 197 -18.79 8.34 16.55
CA ASN A 197 -19.36 8.58 17.88
C ASN A 197 -19.14 7.41 18.85
N THR A 198 -18.96 6.18 18.36
CA THR A 198 -18.81 4.97 19.20
C THR A 198 -17.35 4.61 19.53
N LYS A 199 -16.39 4.97 18.67
CA LYS A 199 -14.95 4.80 18.90
C LYS A 199 -14.42 5.39 20.24
N PRO A 200 -14.74 6.64 20.64
CA PRO A 200 -14.21 7.19 21.89
C PRO A 200 -14.64 6.39 23.13
N ILE A 201 -15.84 5.80 23.11
CA ILE A 201 -16.38 4.98 24.21
C ILE A 201 -15.66 3.62 24.27
N GLN A 202 -15.38 3.01 23.12
CA GLN A 202 -14.68 1.73 23.03
C GLN A 202 -13.20 1.87 23.41
N ASP A 203 -12.54 2.94 22.98
CA ASP A 203 -11.14 3.22 23.31
C ASP A 203 -10.94 3.53 24.80
N ALA A 204 -11.86 4.28 25.42
CA ALA A 204 -11.83 4.52 26.86
C ALA A 204 -11.95 3.23 27.68
N ARG A 205 -12.87 2.33 27.29
CA ARG A 205 -13.04 1.02 27.93
C ARG A 205 -11.81 0.12 27.77
N LYS A 206 -11.17 0.14 26.61
CA LYS A 206 -9.95 -0.64 26.31
C LYS A 206 -8.75 -0.14 27.11
N LYS A 207 -8.55 1.18 27.20
CA LYS A 207 -7.52 1.81 28.04
C LYS A 207 -7.72 1.51 29.53
N HIS A 208 -8.95 1.62 30.03
CA HIS A 208 -9.27 1.30 31.41
C HIS A 208 -8.97 -0.18 31.75
N ARG A 209 -9.33 -1.11 30.85
CA ARG A 209 -9.02 -2.54 31.03
C ARG A 209 -7.51 -2.83 31.02
N GLN A 210 -6.73 -2.10 30.22
CA GLN A 210 -5.26 -2.22 30.21
C GLN A 210 -4.64 -1.70 31.51
N HIS A 211 -5.09 -0.55 32.00
CA HIS A 211 -4.64 0.01 33.28
C HIS A 211 -4.86 -0.96 34.44
N MET A 212 -6.07 -1.51 34.55
CA MET A 212 -6.42 -2.49 35.58
C MET A 212 -5.59 -3.78 35.49
N ARG A 213 -5.18 -4.20 34.28
CA ARG A 213 -4.32 -5.38 34.10
C ARG A 213 -2.88 -5.09 34.54
N LEU A 214 -2.37 -3.89 34.25
CA LEU A 214 -1.04 -3.45 34.65
C LEU A 214 -0.95 -3.34 36.18
N GLU A 215 -1.93 -2.70 36.83
CA GLU A 215 -1.99 -2.58 38.29
C GLU A 215 -2.04 -3.94 38.98
N ARG A 216 -2.85 -4.88 38.47
CA ARG A 216 -2.87 -6.26 39.00
C ARG A 216 -1.52 -6.97 38.85
N SER A 217 -0.82 -6.75 37.74
CA SER A 217 0.52 -7.34 37.52
C SER A 217 1.57 -6.73 38.45
N MET A 218 1.52 -5.41 38.64
CA MET A 218 2.40 -4.67 39.55
C MET A 218 2.18 -5.10 41.00
N LYS A 219 0.92 -5.20 41.45
CA LYS A 219 0.58 -5.65 42.80
C LYS A 219 1.09 -7.06 43.09
N LYS A 220 0.90 -8.01 42.17
CA LYS A 220 1.44 -9.38 42.30
C LYS A 220 2.97 -9.40 42.37
N SER A 221 3.63 -8.54 41.61
CA SER A 221 5.10 -8.45 41.61
C SER A 221 5.61 -7.86 42.94
N TYR A 222 4.89 -6.88 43.50
CA TYR A 222 5.17 -6.29 44.80
C TYR A 222 4.95 -7.29 45.95
N GLU A 223 3.82 -8.02 45.96
CA GLU A 223 3.56 -9.09 46.94
C GLU A 223 4.66 -10.16 46.90
N LYS A 224 5.06 -10.60 45.70
CA LYS A 224 6.18 -11.55 45.53
C LYS A 224 7.54 -10.98 45.96
N SER A 225 7.73 -9.67 45.96
CA SER A 225 8.95 -9.03 46.45
C SER A 225 9.01 -8.95 47.98
N LEU A 226 7.84 -8.82 48.63
CA LEU A 226 7.71 -8.83 50.10
C LEU A 226 7.92 -10.24 50.69
N GLU A 227 7.59 -11.29 49.95
CA GLU A 227 7.78 -12.68 50.37
C GLU A 227 9.24 -13.17 50.27
N LYS A 228 10.15 -12.40 49.64
CA LYS A 228 11.57 -12.76 49.56
C LYS A 228 12.30 -12.36 50.85
N PRO A 229 13.24 -13.18 51.35
CA PRO A 229 14.05 -12.80 52.50
C PRO A 229 14.84 -11.52 52.18
N PRO A 230 15.06 -10.63 53.17
CA PRO A 230 15.72 -9.35 52.94
C PRO A 230 17.12 -9.57 52.37
N ASP A 231 17.39 -8.94 51.22
CA ASP A 231 18.68 -8.94 50.55
C ASP A 231 19.67 -7.99 51.26
N VAL A 232 20.98 -8.19 51.06
CA VAL A 232 22.06 -7.37 51.66
C VAL A 232 21.84 -5.87 51.41
N PHE A 233 21.23 -5.52 50.28
CA PHE A 233 20.92 -4.14 49.89
C PHE A 233 19.72 -3.52 50.62
N THR A 234 18.83 -4.32 51.20
CA THR A 234 17.73 -3.82 52.05
C THR A 234 18.24 -3.30 53.40
N PHE A 235 19.35 -3.84 53.89
CA PHE A 235 19.99 -3.41 55.14
C PHE A 235 20.67 -2.02 54.98
N LEU A 236 21.34 -1.79 53.85
CA LEU A 236 22.02 -0.53 53.55
C LEU A 236 21.04 0.66 53.39
N ASN A 237 19.83 0.41 52.91
CA ASN A 237 18.82 1.46 52.74
C ASN A 237 18.11 1.87 54.05
N ASN A 238 18.27 1.09 55.13
CA ASN A 238 17.71 1.42 56.45
C ASN A 238 18.73 2.07 57.41
N GLN A 239 19.98 2.28 56.97
CA GLN A 239 21.07 2.86 57.78
C GLN A 239 21.55 4.23 57.31
N LEU A 240 20.66 5.05 56.74
CA LEU A 240 20.88 6.48 56.50
C LEU A 240 19.69 7.29 57.03
#